data_AF-A0A8T1TJY8-F1
#
_entry.id   AF-A0A8T1TJY8-F1
#
_cell.length_a   1.000
_cell.length_b   1.000
_cell.length_c   1.000
_cell.angle_alpha   90.00
_cell.angle_beta   90.00
_cell.angle_gamma   90.00
#
_symmetry.space_group_name_H-M   'P 1'
#
loop_
_entity.id
_entity.type
_entity.pdbx_description
1 polymer ?
#
loop_
_entity_poly.entity_id
_entity_poly.type
_entity_poly.pdbx_seq_one_letter_code
_entity_poly.pdbx_strand_id
1 'polypeptide(L)'
;MLQWLQSNHLLKCTTSAMDGAAENGHLEIVKWLYRTRYTVQWFHVHYPDQFVPEAMDQAAQNGYLHIVRWLHETQDEGCTEYAMEGAARNGHLDVVLYLMEHRTEGFPSYNVIAAQTFEVHCLFSASNKMQPKNRWDEVKSCLRCLAETAASKGNIKILDWLNQLGLELRTTIPIRNAVSRGDVKLLQWFYWNRFELCDPDLLELAVAKGQLNATRWLLQHGFKITSLKLAEEAERKMNVPVLRFLVEHGPPIDFRTAGKLIMENRHIEIVWWVSESDRVQLVLEALKKEDKILIWWILVRTRFEDASSQCSIRDTIQCGPNNVSQWIQEDLSGFAECKWCFSPCNNK
;
A
#
# COMPACT_ATOMS: atom_id res chain seq x y z
N MET A 1 -42.12 11.01 -9.98
CA MET A 1 -41.73 10.66 -11.37
C MET A 1 -42.12 9.21 -11.73
N LEU A 2 -41.67 8.19 -10.99
CA LEU A 2 -42.01 6.78 -11.29
C LEU A 2 -43.52 6.47 -11.30
N GLN A 3 -44.27 6.99 -10.33
CA GLN A 3 -45.74 6.87 -10.31
C GLN A 3 -46.39 7.49 -11.54
N TRP A 4 -45.87 8.63 -12.02
CA TRP A 4 -46.36 9.30 -13.23
C TRP A 4 -46.08 8.48 -14.49
N LEU A 5 -44.89 7.89 -14.61
CA LEU A 5 -44.55 7.02 -15.73
C LEU A 5 -45.44 5.76 -15.77
N GLN A 6 -45.85 5.24 -14.60
CA GLN A 6 -46.73 4.07 -14.48
C GLN A 6 -48.14 4.42 -14.92
N SER A 7 -48.67 5.57 -14.47
CA SER A 7 -49.99 6.08 -14.88
C SER A 7 -50.12 6.32 -16.39
N ASN A 8 -49.01 6.46 -17.11
CA ASN A 8 -48.98 6.65 -18.55
C ASN A 8 -48.63 5.37 -19.34
N HIS A 9 -48.51 4.20 -18.67
CA HIS A 9 -48.09 2.94 -19.30
C HIS A 9 -46.73 3.01 -20.05
N LEU A 10 -45.87 3.96 -19.71
CA LEU A 10 -44.57 4.17 -20.36
C LEU A 10 -43.43 3.38 -19.71
N LEU A 11 -43.68 2.73 -18.57
CA LEU A 11 -42.70 1.89 -17.89
C LEU A 11 -42.65 0.49 -18.50
N LYS A 12 -41.58 0.22 -19.25
CA LYS A 12 -41.07 -1.13 -19.40
C LYS A 12 -40.12 -1.39 -18.23
N CYS A 13 -40.52 -2.22 -17.27
CA CYS A 13 -39.65 -2.63 -16.17
C CYS A 13 -38.57 -3.56 -16.73
N THR A 14 -37.37 -3.03 -16.97
CA THR A 14 -36.19 -3.82 -17.33
C THR A 14 -35.51 -4.34 -16.07
N THR A 15 -34.73 -5.42 -16.20
CA THR A 15 -33.85 -5.93 -15.14
C THR A 15 -32.89 -4.84 -14.66
N SER A 16 -32.32 -4.07 -15.59
CA SER A 16 -31.39 -2.96 -15.27
C SER A 16 -32.00 -1.87 -14.38
N ALA A 17 -33.32 -1.66 -14.41
CA ALA A 17 -33.97 -0.70 -13.51
C ALA A 17 -33.98 -1.22 -12.05
N MET A 18 -34.10 -2.53 -11.86
CA MET A 18 -33.99 -3.17 -10.56
C MET A 18 -32.54 -3.13 -10.07
N ASP A 19 -31.60 -3.49 -10.93
CA ASP A 19 -30.17 -3.52 -10.61
C ASP A 19 -29.68 -2.13 -10.17
N GLY A 20 -30.02 -1.09 -10.93
CA GLY A 20 -29.66 0.29 -10.58
C GLY A 20 -30.35 0.80 -9.31
N ALA A 21 -31.59 0.36 -9.02
CA ALA A 21 -32.25 0.71 -7.77
C ALA A 21 -31.59 0.03 -6.55
N ALA A 22 -31.14 -1.22 -6.72
CA ALA A 22 -30.43 -1.98 -5.71
C ALA A 22 -29.01 -1.43 -5.49
N GLU A 23 -28.29 -1.09 -6.56
CA GLU A 23 -26.96 -0.46 -6.56
C GLU A 23 -26.96 0.91 -5.87
N ASN A 24 -28.07 1.65 -5.91
CA ASN A 24 -28.18 2.98 -5.30
C ASN A 24 -28.93 2.98 -3.94
N GLY A 25 -29.25 1.82 -3.38
CA GLY A 25 -29.81 1.72 -2.03
C GLY A 25 -31.29 2.12 -1.93
N HIS A 26 -32.04 2.07 -3.03
CA HIS A 26 -33.43 2.53 -3.08
C HIS A 26 -34.43 1.40 -2.82
N LEU A 27 -34.51 0.91 -1.57
CA LEU A 27 -35.38 -0.21 -1.18
C LEU A 27 -36.85 -0.05 -1.61
N GLU A 28 -37.42 1.15 -1.46
CA GLU A 28 -38.83 1.35 -1.82
C GLU A 28 -39.07 1.31 -3.33
N ILE A 29 -38.07 1.71 -4.13
CA ILE A 29 -38.10 1.56 -5.59
C ILE A 29 -37.95 0.08 -5.96
N VAL A 30 -37.05 -0.65 -5.28
CA VAL A 30 -36.86 -2.10 -5.45
C VAL A 30 -38.16 -2.87 -5.16
N LYS A 31 -38.80 -2.61 -4.02
CA LYS A 31 -40.11 -3.17 -3.66
C LYS A 31 -41.19 -2.85 -4.68
N TRP A 32 -41.22 -1.60 -5.15
CA TRP A 32 -42.21 -1.14 -6.12
C TRP A 32 -42.01 -1.77 -7.50
N LEU A 33 -40.78 -1.86 -7.99
CA LEU A 33 -40.42 -2.54 -9.24
C LEU A 33 -40.78 -4.03 -9.18
N TYR A 34 -40.51 -4.68 -8.05
CA TYR A 34 -40.87 -6.08 -7.82
C TYR A 34 -42.37 -6.29 -7.92
N ARG A 35 -43.17 -5.55 -7.15
CA ARG A 35 -44.65 -5.62 -7.18
C ARG A 35 -45.20 -5.36 -8.58
N THR A 36 -44.63 -4.39 -9.30
CA THR A 36 -45.07 -4.03 -10.65
C THR A 36 -44.75 -5.15 -11.66
N ARG A 37 -43.64 -5.86 -11.50
CA ARG A 37 -43.25 -6.99 -12.37
C ARG A 37 -44.20 -8.19 -12.26
N TYR A 38 -44.80 -8.44 -11.09
CA TYR A 38 -45.84 -9.49 -10.93
C TYR A 38 -47.17 -9.16 -11.61
N THR A 39 -47.42 -7.89 -11.98
CA THR A 39 -48.65 -7.50 -12.68
C THR A 39 -48.58 -7.66 -14.20
N VAL A 40 -47.38 -7.78 -14.77
CA VAL A 40 -47.17 -8.02 -16.21
C VAL A 40 -46.91 -9.51 -16.44
N GLN A 41 -48.01 -10.27 -16.53
CA GLN A 41 -48.07 -11.72 -16.75
C GLN A 41 -47.27 -12.21 -17.97
N TRP A 42 -46.97 -11.33 -18.93
CA TRP A 42 -46.16 -11.61 -20.12
C TRP A 42 -44.72 -12.05 -19.82
N PHE A 43 -44.09 -11.51 -18.76
CA PHE A 43 -42.69 -11.84 -18.44
C PHE A 43 -42.54 -13.24 -17.80
N HIS A 44 -43.53 -13.66 -17.01
CA HIS A 44 -43.55 -14.98 -16.35
C HIS A 44 -43.62 -16.14 -17.35
N VAL A 45 -44.21 -15.89 -18.53
CA VAL A 45 -44.42 -16.90 -19.59
C VAL A 45 -43.20 -17.03 -20.50
N HIS A 46 -42.39 -15.97 -20.66
CA HIS A 46 -41.25 -15.97 -21.59
C HIS A 46 -39.87 -16.04 -20.92
N TYR A 47 -39.74 -15.66 -19.65
CA TYR A 47 -38.48 -15.73 -18.89
C TYR A 47 -38.74 -16.13 -17.43
N PRO A 48 -39.14 -17.39 -17.18
CA PRO A 48 -39.46 -17.88 -15.83
C PRO A 48 -38.26 -17.88 -14.87
N ASP A 49 -37.03 -17.94 -15.40
CA ASP A 49 -35.78 -18.12 -14.64
C ASP A 49 -34.88 -16.86 -14.62
N GLN A 50 -35.44 -15.66 -14.75
CA GLN A 50 -34.68 -14.40 -14.75
C GLN A 50 -35.06 -13.49 -13.58
N PHE A 51 -34.95 -13.99 -12.35
CA PHE A 51 -34.66 -13.11 -11.23
C PHE A 51 -33.15 -13.02 -11.07
N VAL A 52 -32.59 -11.84 -11.32
CA VAL A 52 -31.15 -11.71 -11.58
C VAL A 52 -30.40 -11.64 -10.25
N PRO A 53 -29.49 -12.58 -9.94
CA PRO A 53 -28.64 -12.50 -8.76
C PRO A 53 -27.87 -11.17 -8.66
N GLU A 54 -27.64 -10.52 -9.81
CA GLU A 54 -27.00 -9.21 -9.95
C GLU A 54 -27.59 -8.14 -9.03
N ALA A 55 -28.91 -8.02 -8.89
CA ALA A 55 -29.49 -7.00 -8.01
C ALA A 55 -29.10 -7.21 -6.54
N MET A 56 -29.05 -8.48 -6.10
CA MET A 56 -28.62 -8.84 -4.75
C MET A 56 -27.10 -8.72 -4.59
N ASP A 57 -26.33 -9.05 -5.63
CA ASP A 57 -24.88 -8.90 -5.67
C ASP A 57 -24.46 -7.42 -5.59
N GLN A 58 -25.13 -6.53 -6.33
CA GLN A 58 -24.90 -5.08 -6.30
C GLN A 58 -25.32 -4.45 -4.97
N ALA A 59 -26.46 -4.88 -4.41
CA ALA A 59 -26.87 -4.45 -3.07
C ALA A 59 -25.86 -4.90 -2.00
N ALA A 60 -25.34 -6.13 -2.11
CA ALA A 60 -24.35 -6.68 -1.19
C ALA A 60 -23.00 -5.96 -1.32
N GLN A 61 -22.55 -5.71 -2.55
CA GLN A 61 -21.34 -4.96 -2.84
C GLN A 61 -21.37 -3.55 -2.26
N ASN A 62 -22.53 -2.89 -2.24
CA ASN A 62 -22.67 -1.54 -1.69
C ASN A 62 -23.08 -1.50 -0.21
N GLY A 63 -23.22 -2.65 0.45
CA GLY A 63 -23.49 -2.73 1.88
C GLY A 63 -24.95 -2.50 2.27
N TYR A 64 -25.90 -2.60 1.34
CA TYR A 64 -27.32 -2.39 1.63
C TYR A 64 -27.96 -3.64 2.21
N LEU A 65 -27.60 -3.99 3.46
CA LEU A 65 -28.12 -5.17 4.17
C LEU A 65 -29.66 -5.26 4.14
N HIS A 66 -30.36 -4.14 4.23
CA HIS A 66 -31.83 -4.10 4.21
C HIS A 66 -32.42 -4.51 2.85
N ILE A 67 -31.72 -4.22 1.73
CA ILE A 67 -32.11 -4.69 0.40
C ILE A 67 -31.74 -6.16 0.23
N VAL A 68 -30.53 -6.55 0.67
CA VAL A 68 -30.08 -7.95 0.63
C VAL A 68 -31.04 -8.86 1.41
N ARG A 69 -31.44 -8.46 2.62
CA ARG A 69 -32.46 -9.16 3.43
C ARG A 69 -33.76 -9.33 2.69
N TRP A 70 -34.28 -8.24 2.17
CA TRP A 70 -35.57 -8.23 1.49
C TRP A 70 -35.55 -9.05 0.19
N LEU A 71 -34.49 -8.95 -0.61
CA LEU A 71 -34.34 -9.75 -1.84
C LEU A 71 -34.23 -11.24 -1.50
N HIS A 72 -33.47 -11.59 -0.45
CA HIS A 72 -33.33 -12.98 -0.01
C HIS A 72 -34.64 -13.59 0.51
N GLU A 73 -35.41 -12.85 1.32
CA GLU A 73 -36.69 -13.32 1.87
C GLU A 73 -37.80 -13.44 0.80
N THR A 74 -37.62 -12.79 -0.36
CA THR A 74 -38.62 -12.73 -1.45
C THR A 74 -38.31 -13.63 -2.64
N GLN A 75 -37.13 -14.26 -2.69
CA GLN A 75 -36.66 -15.06 -3.83
C GLN A 75 -35.99 -16.34 -3.36
N ASP A 76 -36.38 -17.47 -3.98
CA ASP A 76 -35.74 -18.77 -3.72
C ASP A 76 -34.39 -18.94 -4.44
N GLU A 77 -34.08 -18.12 -5.45
CA GLU A 77 -32.89 -18.28 -6.33
C GLU A 77 -31.55 -17.80 -5.70
N GLY A 78 -31.58 -17.14 -4.53
CA GLY A 78 -30.38 -16.80 -3.76
C GLY A 78 -29.44 -15.76 -4.42
N CYS A 79 -28.22 -15.64 -3.90
CA CYS A 79 -27.15 -14.77 -4.45
C CYS A 79 -25.99 -15.59 -5.03
N THR A 80 -25.20 -14.99 -5.90
CA THR A 80 -23.99 -15.66 -6.42
C THR A 80 -22.81 -15.48 -5.45
N GLU A 81 -21.68 -16.13 -5.73
CA GLU A 81 -20.42 -15.90 -5.02
C GLU A 81 -19.99 -14.41 -5.03
N TYR A 82 -20.41 -13.63 -6.05
CA TYR A 82 -20.06 -12.21 -6.19
C TYR A 82 -20.66 -11.33 -5.10
N ALA A 83 -21.85 -11.63 -4.55
CA ALA A 83 -22.39 -10.91 -3.41
C ALA A 83 -21.44 -10.95 -2.20
N MET A 84 -20.92 -12.13 -1.88
CA MET A 84 -20.04 -12.32 -0.73
C MET A 84 -18.67 -11.67 -0.99
N GLU A 85 -18.09 -11.90 -2.16
CA GLU A 85 -16.80 -11.29 -2.52
C GLU A 85 -16.90 -9.76 -2.57
N GLY A 86 -17.97 -9.21 -3.16
CA GLY A 86 -18.22 -7.77 -3.24
C GLY A 86 -18.39 -7.13 -1.87
N ALA A 87 -19.23 -7.72 -1.01
CA ALA A 87 -19.42 -7.27 0.37
C ALA A 87 -18.10 -7.34 1.16
N ALA A 88 -17.35 -8.44 1.02
CA ALA A 88 -16.06 -8.62 1.65
C ALA A 88 -15.03 -7.60 1.19
N ARG A 89 -14.96 -7.35 -0.12
CA ARG A 89 -14.04 -6.40 -0.76
C ARG A 89 -14.27 -4.97 -0.29
N ASN A 90 -15.53 -4.60 -0.07
CA ASN A 90 -15.91 -3.26 0.38
C ASN A 90 -16.07 -3.14 1.91
N GLY A 91 -15.83 -4.23 2.66
CA GLY A 91 -15.78 -4.20 4.12
C GLY A 91 -17.15 -4.24 4.81
N HIS A 92 -18.20 -4.69 4.11
CA HIS A 92 -19.57 -4.81 4.62
C HIS A 92 -19.75 -6.11 5.41
N LEU A 93 -19.15 -6.16 6.61
CA LEU A 93 -19.17 -7.34 7.48
C LEU A 93 -20.61 -7.80 7.82
N ASP A 94 -21.52 -6.85 8.05
CA ASP A 94 -22.93 -7.11 8.35
C ASP A 94 -23.65 -7.85 7.20
N VAL A 95 -23.36 -7.48 5.96
CA VAL A 95 -23.82 -8.20 4.76
C VAL A 95 -23.16 -9.57 4.66
N VAL A 96 -21.83 -9.66 4.86
CA VAL A 96 -21.12 -10.95 4.83
C VAL A 96 -21.71 -11.94 5.84
N LEU A 97 -21.93 -11.50 7.09
CA LEU A 97 -22.51 -12.33 8.14
C LEU A 97 -23.92 -12.80 7.78
N TYR A 98 -24.76 -11.90 7.24
CA TYR A 98 -26.10 -12.25 6.81
C TYR A 98 -26.10 -13.29 5.69
N LEU A 99 -25.26 -13.09 4.66
CA LEU A 99 -25.13 -14.02 3.55
C LEU A 99 -24.57 -15.38 3.98
N MET A 100 -23.66 -15.42 4.96
CA MET A 100 -23.13 -16.68 5.50
C MET A 100 -24.19 -17.48 6.26
N GLU A 101 -25.09 -16.81 6.98
CA GLU A 101 -26.14 -17.43 7.79
C GLU A 101 -27.30 -17.98 6.94
N HIS A 102 -27.57 -17.39 5.77
CA HIS A 102 -28.81 -17.63 5.01
C HIS A 102 -28.63 -18.35 3.65
N ARG A 103 -27.40 -18.62 3.19
CA ARG A 103 -27.19 -19.41 1.96
C ARG A 103 -27.47 -20.90 2.19
N THR A 104 -27.86 -21.64 1.14
CA THR A 104 -28.17 -23.09 1.17
C THR A 104 -26.93 -23.98 1.42
N GLU A 105 -25.73 -23.43 1.23
CA GLU A 105 -24.44 -23.98 1.69
C GLU A 105 -24.05 -23.48 3.10
N GLY A 106 -24.97 -22.78 3.79
CA GLY A 106 -24.70 -21.91 4.93
C GLY A 106 -24.39 -22.60 6.26
N PHE A 107 -23.51 -21.91 6.99
CA PHE A 107 -23.17 -22.12 8.39
C PHE A 107 -24.33 -21.66 9.28
N PRO A 108 -25.01 -22.55 10.02
CA PRO A 108 -25.93 -22.09 11.03
C PRO A 108 -25.14 -21.45 12.19
N SER A 109 -25.68 -20.36 12.74
CA SER A 109 -25.09 -19.55 13.82
C SER A 109 -24.68 -20.35 15.07
N TYR A 110 -25.23 -21.55 15.28
CA TYR A 110 -24.82 -22.46 16.36
C TYR A 110 -23.44 -23.12 16.14
N ASN A 111 -22.97 -23.25 14.89
CA ASN A 111 -21.63 -23.78 14.60
C ASN A 111 -20.53 -22.74 14.80
N VAL A 112 -20.85 -21.44 14.85
CA VAL A 112 -19.89 -20.38 15.22
C VAL A 112 -19.47 -20.52 16.69
N ILE A 113 -20.35 -21.03 17.55
CA ILE A 113 -20.05 -21.31 18.97
C ILE A 113 -19.34 -22.66 19.12
N ALA A 114 -19.64 -23.65 18.27
CA ALA A 114 -18.87 -24.90 18.19
C ALA A 114 -17.49 -24.71 17.52
N ALA A 115 -17.24 -23.56 16.89
CA ALA A 115 -16.03 -23.23 16.14
C ALA A 115 -14.87 -22.68 16.98
N GLN A 116 -14.90 -22.83 18.30
CA GLN A 116 -13.73 -22.59 19.16
C GLN A 116 -12.51 -23.49 18.83
N THR A 117 -12.61 -24.34 17.80
CA THR A 117 -11.59 -25.30 17.35
C THR A 117 -11.20 -25.21 15.86
N PHE A 118 -11.62 -24.19 15.10
CA PHE A 118 -11.23 -24.10 13.68
C PHE A 118 -10.04 -23.17 13.46
N GLU A 119 -8.87 -23.75 13.20
CA GLU A 119 -7.73 -23.02 12.64
C GLU A 119 -8.07 -22.58 11.21
N VAL A 120 -8.28 -21.28 10.99
CA VAL A 120 -8.53 -20.73 9.64
C VAL A 120 -7.18 -20.46 8.99
N HIS A 121 -6.74 -21.39 8.13
CA HIS A 121 -5.46 -21.27 7.43
C HIS A 121 -5.57 -20.47 6.13
N CYS A 122 -4.86 -19.34 6.06
CA CYS A 122 -4.67 -18.61 4.80
C CYS A 122 -3.59 -19.29 3.95
N LEU A 123 -3.98 -19.95 2.85
CA LEU A 123 -3.06 -20.56 1.87
C LEU A 123 -3.13 -19.79 0.55
N PHE A 124 -2.27 -18.79 0.40
CA PHE A 124 -2.09 -18.02 -0.84
C PHE A 124 -1.28 -18.80 -1.88
N SER A 125 -1.71 -20.02 -2.23
CA SER A 125 -1.17 -20.76 -3.38
C SER A 125 -2.22 -20.90 -4.46
N ALA A 126 -1.92 -20.38 -5.65
CA ALA A 126 -2.78 -20.39 -6.84
C ALA A 126 -2.96 -21.80 -7.46
N SER A 127 -2.72 -22.88 -6.71
CA SER A 127 -2.49 -24.20 -7.30
C SER A 127 -2.89 -25.35 -6.38
N ASN A 128 -4.11 -25.30 -5.85
CA ASN A 128 -4.86 -26.52 -5.62
C ASN A 128 -6.36 -26.20 -5.62
N LYS A 129 -7.00 -26.43 -6.77
CA LYS A 129 -8.43 -26.70 -6.81
C LYS A 129 -8.63 -28.06 -6.13
N MET A 130 -8.61 -28.10 -4.79
CA MET A 130 -9.14 -29.25 -4.07
C MET A 130 -10.64 -29.27 -4.37
N GLN A 131 -11.11 -30.35 -4.99
CA GLN A 131 -12.54 -30.60 -5.03
C GLN A 131 -13.01 -30.86 -3.59
N PRO A 132 -13.98 -30.10 -3.06
CA PRO A 132 -14.46 -30.28 -1.70
C PRO A 132 -15.05 -31.69 -1.56
N LYS A 133 -14.58 -32.46 -0.57
CA LYS A 133 -15.08 -33.82 -0.31
C LYS A 133 -16.22 -33.82 0.72
N ASN A 134 -16.38 -32.71 1.46
CA ASN A 134 -17.44 -32.51 2.44
C ASN A 134 -17.79 -31.02 2.57
N ARG A 135 -18.94 -30.73 3.21
CA ARG A 135 -19.43 -29.35 3.45
C ARG A 135 -18.46 -28.50 4.27
N TRP A 136 -17.62 -29.11 5.12
CA TRP A 136 -16.66 -28.41 5.96
C TRP A 136 -15.45 -27.88 5.16
N ASP A 137 -15.11 -28.51 4.03
CA ASP A 137 -14.05 -28.07 3.14
C ASP A 137 -14.47 -26.82 2.33
N GLU A 138 -15.75 -26.74 1.93
CA GLU A 138 -16.34 -25.58 1.24
C GLU A 138 -16.29 -24.34 2.14
N VAL A 139 -16.80 -24.51 3.36
CA VAL A 139 -16.73 -23.58 4.46
C VAL A 139 -15.32 -23.00 4.69
N LYS A 140 -14.30 -23.86 4.79
CA LYS A 140 -12.91 -23.43 5.01
C LYS A 140 -12.39 -22.66 3.79
N SER A 141 -12.77 -23.08 2.58
CA SER A 141 -12.42 -22.37 1.36
C SER A 141 -13.01 -20.96 1.33
N CYS A 142 -14.28 -20.80 1.70
CA CYS A 142 -14.94 -19.50 1.78
C CYS A 142 -14.29 -18.58 2.83
N LEU A 143 -14.00 -19.07 4.03
CA LEU A 143 -13.32 -18.30 5.08
C LEU A 143 -11.91 -17.88 4.65
N ARG A 144 -11.18 -18.76 3.95
CA ARG A 144 -9.89 -18.42 3.35
C ARG A 144 -10.03 -17.31 2.31
N CYS A 145 -10.93 -17.45 1.34
CA CYS A 145 -11.16 -16.42 0.31
C CYS A 145 -11.56 -15.07 0.94
N LEU A 146 -12.36 -15.10 2.00
CA LEU A 146 -12.76 -13.93 2.77
C LEU A 146 -11.55 -13.26 3.45
N ALA A 147 -10.69 -14.06 4.09
CA ALA A 147 -9.46 -13.57 4.72
C ALA A 147 -8.50 -12.96 3.70
N GLU A 148 -8.31 -13.63 2.55
CA GLU A 148 -7.46 -13.15 1.46
C GLU A 148 -7.97 -11.82 0.90
N THR A 149 -9.28 -11.74 0.64
CA THR A 149 -9.94 -10.53 0.14
C THR A 149 -9.83 -9.38 1.15
N ALA A 150 -10.15 -9.64 2.42
CA ALA A 150 -10.09 -8.64 3.49
C ALA A 150 -8.66 -8.12 3.70
N ALA A 151 -7.66 -9.01 3.70
CA ALA A 151 -6.25 -8.65 3.80
C ALA A 151 -5.80 -7.83 2.58
N SER A 152 -6.19 -8.24 1.37
CA SER A 152 -5.82 -7.53 0.12
C SER A 152 -6.41 -6.12 0.00
N LYS A 153 -7.52 -5.84 0.72
CA LYS A 153 -8.21 -4.55 0.70
C LYS A 153 -7.97 -3.70 1.95
N GLY A 154 -7.47 -4.29 3.03
CA GLY A 154 -7.27 -3.58 4.30
C GLY A 154 -8.53 -3.51 5.15
N ASN A 155 -9.46 -4.47 4.99
CA ASN A 155 -10.71 -4.50 5.74
C ASN A 155 -10.51 -5.08 7.13
N ILE A 156 -10.00 -4.23 8.04
CA ILE A 156 -9.66 -4.59 9.42
C ILE A 156 -10.86 -5.18 10.18
N LYS A 157 -12.09 -4.70 9.95
CA LYS A 157 -13.29 -5.23 10.63
C LYS A 157 -13.54 -6.71 10.35
N ILE A 158 -13.38 -7.12 9.09
CA ILE A 158 -13.56 -8.52 8.68
C ILE A 158 -12.41 -9.36 9.22
N LEU A 159 -11.17 -8.83 9.17
CA LEU A 159 -10.00 -9.51 9.74
C LEU A 159 -10.12 -9.68 11.26
N ASP A 160 -10.65 -8.69 11.97
CA ASP A 160 -10.87 -8.74 13.42
C ASP A 160 -11.89 -9.83 13.78
N TRP A 161 -12.99 -9.91 13.03
CA TRP A 161 -13.96 -10.99 13.16
C TRP A 161 -13.34 -12.36 12.86
N LEU A 162 -12.57 -12.50 11.77
CA LEU A 162 -11.86 -13.74 11.45
C LEU A 162 -10.83 -14.12 12.52
N ASN A 163 -10.16 -13.14 13.12
CA ASN A 163 -9.17 -13.36 14.17
C ASN A 163 -9.80 -13.92 15.44
N GLN A 164 -11.02 -13.48 15.78
CA GLN A 164 -11.80 -14.08 16.88
C GLN A 164 -12.12 -15.57 16.65
N LEU A 165 -12.10 -16.03 15.38
CA LEU A 165 -12.29 -17.42 15.01
C LEU A 165 -11.00 -18.25 15.00
N GLY A 166 -9.84 -17.67 15.33
CA GLY A 166 -8.54 -18.37 15.26
C GLY A 166 -7.86 -18.27 13.89
N LEU A 167 -7.79 -17.07 13.33
CA LEU A 167 -7.09 -16.81 12.07
C LEU A 167 -5.58 -17.06 12.20
N GLU A 168 -5.05 -17.93 11.35
CA GLU A 168 -3.61 -18.16 11.23
C GLU A 168 -3.12 -17.83 9.82
N LEU A 169 -2.14 -16.94 9.75
CA LEU A 169 -1.46 -16.60 8.50
C LEU A 169 -0.30 -17.58 8.31
N ARG A 170 -0.49 -18.61 7.49
CA ARG A 170 0.59 -19.52 7.08
C ARG A 170 1.51 -18.91 6.02
N THR A 171 1.25 -17.68 5.58
CA THR A 171 2.04 -16.98 4.56
C THR A 171 2.29 -15.52 4.96
N THR A 172 3.40 -14.97 4.49
CA THR A 172 3.75 -13.55 4.69
C THR A 172 3.12 -12.63 3.63
N ILE A 173 2.39 -13.20 2.66
CA ILE A 173 1.79 -12.48 1.53
C ILE A 173 0.84 -11.34 1.97
N PRO A 174 -0.06 -11.52 2.97
CA PRO A 174 -0.88 -10.44 3.52
C PRO A 174 -0.06 -9.24 4.00
N ILE A 175 1.02 -9.52 4.74
CA ILE A 175 1.91 -8.51 5.30
C ILE A 175 2.66 -7.80 4.16
N ARG A 176 3.21 -8.55 3.20
CA ARG A 176 3.87 -7.98 2.01
C ARG A 176 2.94 -7.11 1.18
N ASN A 177 1.67 -7.48 1.05
CA ASN A 177 0.66 -6.69 0.35
C ASN A 177 0.32 -5.40 1.12
N ALA A 178 0.28 -5.45 2.45
CA ALA A 178 0.09 -4.26 3.29
C ALA A 178 1.28 -3.28 3.13
N VAL A 179 2.51 -3.80 3.21
CA VAL A 179 3.73 -3.01 2.98
C VAL A 179 3.74 -2.39 1.58
N SER A 180 3.44 -3.18 0.55
CA SER A 180 3.45 -2.70 -0.85
C SER A 180 2.49 -1.54 -1.11
N ARG A 181 1.37 -1.50 -0.36
CA ARG A 181 0.35 -0.44 -0.43
C ARG A 181 0.63 0.74 0.51
N GLY A 182 1.59 0.60 1.44
CA GLY A 182 1.82 1.59 2.49
C GLY A 182 0.72 1.62 3.56
N ASP A 183 -0.04 0.53 3.72
CA ASP A 183 -1.16 0.47 4.66
C ASP A 183 -0.67 0.19 6.09
N VAL A 184 -0.23 1.27 6.75
CA VAL A 184 0.29 1.20 8.13
C VAL A 184 -0.77 0.75 9.12
N LYS A 185 -2.07 1.01 8.89
CA LYS A 185 -3.14 0.58 9.79
C LYS A 185 -3.26 -0.94 9.80
N LEU A 186 -3.19 -1.55 8.63
CA LEU A 186 -3.18 -3.01 8.50
C LEU A 186 -1.90 -3.62 9.10
N LEU A 187 -0.74 -2.97 8.94
CA LEU A 187 0.51 -3.41 9.59
C LEU A 187 0.43 -3.35 11.13
N GLN A 188 -0.12 -2.26 11.68
CA GLN A 188 -0.39 -2.14 13.12
C GLN A 188 -1.34 -3.23 13.60
N TRP A 189 -2.38 -3.54 12.82
CA TRP A 189 -3.30 -4.63 13.15
C TRP A 189 -2.58 -5.98 13.19
N PHE A 190 -1.72 -6.30 12.22
CA PHE A 190 -0.91 -7.53 12.26
C PHE A 190 -0.03 -7.58 13.51
N TYR A 191 0.63 -6.46 13.84
CA TYR A 191 1.50 -6.37 15.01
C TYR A 191 0.76 -6.57 16.33
N TRP A 192 -0.37 -5.89 16.54
CA TRP A 192 -1.15 -6.02 17.78
C TRP A 192 -1.78 -7.39 17.96
N ASN A 193 -2.08 -8.10 16.85
CA ASN A 193 -2.56 -9.47 16.88
C ASN A 193 -1.44 -10.51 16.91
N ARG A 194 -0.19 -10.10 17.17
CA ARG A 194 1.00 -10.98 17.32
C ARG A 194 1.32 -11.82 16.08
N PHE A 195 0.95 -11.36 14.89
CA PHE A 195 1.45 -11.99 13.66
C PHE A 195 2.93 -11.65 13.50
N GLU A 196 3.78 -12.68 13.43
CA GLU A 196 5.22 -12.49 13.34
C GLU A 196 5.62 -11.87 11.98
N LEU A 197 6.39 -10.78 12.03
CA LEU A 197 6.98 -10.14 10.86
C LEU A 197 8.34 -10.77 10.55
N CYS A 198 8.35 -12.06 10.19
CA CYS A 198 9.60 -12.83 10.01
C CYS A 198 10.36 -12.50 8.71
N ASP A 199 9.77 -11.73 7.80
CA ASP A 199 10.29 -11.54 6.45
C ASP A 199 11.30 -10.37 6.42
N PRO A 200 12.61 -10.64 6.27
CA PRO A 200 13.63 -9.59 6.28
C PRO A 200 13.52 -8.65 5.07
N ASP A 201 12.88 -9.10 3.98
CA ASP A 201 12.78 -8.36 2.73
C ASP A 201 11.64 -7.33 2.76
N LEU A 202 10.89 -7.23 3.86
CA LEU A 202 9.79 -6.25 4.00
C LEU A 202 10.30 -4.81 3.87
N LEU A 203 11.48 -4.51 4.40
CA LEU A 203 12.07 -3.18 4.28
C LEU A 203 12.47 -2.88 2.83
N GLU A 204 13.10 -3.83 2.14
CA GLU A 204 13.44 -3.72 0.72
C GLU A 204 12.19 -3.52 -0.14
N LEU A 205 11.11 -4.27 0.16
CA LEU A 205 9.84 -4.14 -0.55
C LEU A 205 9.20 -2.76 -0.33
N ALA A 206 9.21 -2.23 0.90
CA ALA A 206 8.69 -0.90 1.20
C ALA A 206 9.43 0.17 0.38
N VAL A 207 10.77 0.08 0.33
CA VAL A 207 11.62 1.00 -0.42
C VAL A 207 11.40 0.88 -1.92
N ALA A 208 11.39 -0.33 -2.47
CA ALA A 208 11.17 -0.58 -3.90
C ALA A 208 9.79 -0.11 -4.38
N LYS A 209 8.79 -0.08 -3.49
CA LYS A 209 7.44 0.46 -3.75
C LYS A 209 7.30 1.95 -3.39
N GLY A 210 8.33 2.56 -2.80
CA GLY A 210 8.33 3.98 -2.46
C GLY A 210 7.47 4.36 -1.25
N GLN A 211 7.20 3.42 -0.35
CA GLN A 211 6.23 3.56 0.73
C GLN A 211 6.86 4.11 2.01
N LEU A 212 7.09 5.41 2.08
CA LEU A 212 7.77 6.07 3.21
C LEU A 212 7.15 5.75 4.58
N ASN A 213 5.82 5.74 4.68
CA ASN A 213 5.13 5.48 5.95
C ASN A 213 5.34 4.04 6.42
N ALA A 214 5.34 3.07 5.51
CA ALA A 214 5.66 1.68 5.82
C ALA A 214 7.14 1.54 6.21
N THR A 215 8.06 2.18 5.47
CA THR A 215 9.50 2.19 5.79
C THR A 215 9.76 2.72 7.20
N ARG A 216 9.15 3.86 7.56
CA ARG A 216 9.24 4.45 8.91
C ARG A 216 8.73 3.51 9.99
N TRP A 217 7.55 2.92 9.75
CA TRP A 217 6.93 2.02 10.70
C TRP A 217 7.79 0.76 10.92
N LEU A 218 8.32 0.16 9.85
CA LEU A 218 9.21 -1.01 9.95
C LEU A 218 10.47 -0.68 10.77
N LEU A 219 11.12 0.48 10.55
CA LEU A 219 12.30 0.88 11.31
C LEU A 219 12.03 1.02 12.82
N GLN A 220 10.88 1.60 13.19
CA GLN A 220 10.48 1.73 14.59
C GLN A 220 10.28 0.38 15.28
N HIS A 221 9.97 -0.67 14.52
CA HIS A 221 9.71 -2.02 15.03
C HIS A 221 10.91 -2.97 14.87
N GLY A 222 12.12 -2.43 14.71
CA GLY A 222 13.36 -3.19 14.81
C GLY A 222 14.01 -3.60 13.48
N PHE A 223 13.40 -3.27 12.33
CA PHE A 223 14.04 -3.46 11.04
C PHE A 223 15.19 -2.46 10.87
N LYS A 224 16.41 -2.95 10.68
CA LYS A 224 17.59 -2.10 10.50
C LYS A 224 17.91 -1.92 9.02
N ILE A 225 18.36 -0.72 8.65
CA ILE A 225 18.95 -0.47 7.33
C ILE A 225 20.36 -1.09 7.37
N THR A 226 20.49 -2.28 6.80
CA THR A 226 21.76 -3.04 6.79
C THR A 226 22.62 -2.73 5.58
N SER A 227 22.03 -2.20 4.50
CA SER A 227 22.67 -2.12 3.19
C SER A 227 22.47 -0.76 2.55
N LEU A 228 23.58 -0.14 2.12
CA LEU A 228 23.56 1.07 1.28
C LEU A 228 22.87 0.84 -0.08
N LYS A 229 22.71 -0.43 -0.50
CA LYS A 229 21.93 -0.79 -1.69
C LYS A 229 20.47 -0.31 -1.64
N LEU A 230 19.90 -0.15 -0.44
CA LEU A 230 18.56 0.41 -0.27
C LEU A 230 18.46 1.86 -0.74
N ALA A 231 19.51 2.66 -0.50
CA ALA A 231 19.57 4.03 -0.97
C ALA A 231 19.67 4.08 -2.50
N GLU A 232 20.48 3.21 -3.11
CA GLU A 232 20.55 3.10 -4.58
C GLU A 232 19.23 2.63 -5.20
N GLU A 233 18.52 1.71 -4.55
CA GLU A 233 17.21 1.26 -5.01
C GLU A 233 16.16 2.38 -4.91
N ALA A 234 16.18 3.18 -3.83
CA ALA A 234 15.31 4.35 -3.69
C ALA A 234 15.58 5.41 -4.77
N GLU A 235 16.85 5.61 -5.12
CA GLU A 235 17.28 6.49 -6.21
C GLU A 235 16.78 5.98 -7.57
N ARG A 236 16.97 4.69 -7.89
CA ARG A 236 16.48 4.08 -9.13
C ARG A 236 14.96 4.23 -9.31
N LYS A 237 14.22 4.30 -8.20
CA LYS A 237 12.77 4.54 -8.17
C LYS A 237 12.40 6.03 -8.16
N MET A 238 13.38 6.92 -8.16
CA MET A 238 13.25 8.38 -8.04
C MET A 238 12.46 8.82 -6.80
N ASN A 239 12.50 8.03 -5.73
CA ASN A 239 11.77 8.35 -4.51
C ASN A 239 12.66 9.12 -3.54
N VAL A 240 12.76 10.43 -3.77
CA VAL A 240 13.57 11.35 -2.95
C VAL A 240 13.18 11.32 -1.46
N PRO A 241 11.89 11.28 -1.07
CA PRO A 241 11.51 11.19 0.34
C PRO A 241 12.04 9.93 1.04
N VAL A 242 11.94 8.76 0.38
CA VAL A 242 12.48 7.51 0.93
C VAL A 242 14.01 7.53 0.94
N LEU A 243 14.65 7.99 -0.14
CA LEU A 243 16.11 8.12 -0.22
C LEU A 243 16.65 8.98 0.93
N ARG A 244 16.09 10.17 1.13
CA ARG A 244 16.49 11.06 2.24
C ARG A 244 16.31 10.39 3.59
N PHE A 245 15.17 9.72 3.80
CA PHE A 245 14.91 9.03 5.06
C PHE A 245 15.91 7.90 5.33
N LEU A 246 16.25 7.12 4.30
CA LEU A 246 17.24 6.04 4.39
C LEU A 246 18.64 6.56 4.67
N VAL A 247 19.04 7.67 4.06
CA VAL A 247 20.33 8.31 4.31
C VAL A 247 20.44 8.84 5.74
N GLU A 248 19.35 9.42 6.26
CA GLU A 248 19.33 10.02 7.59
C GLU A 248 19.37 8.99 8.72
N HIS A 249 18.72 7.83 8.53
CA HIS A 249 18.59 6.79 9.57
C HIS A 249 19.42 5.54 9.28
N GLY A 250 20.19 5.56 8.19
CA GLY A 250 20.95 4.43 7.67
C GLY A 250 22.40 4.38 8.16
N PRO A 251 23.18 3.40 7.65
CA PRO A 251 24.61 3.35 7.87
C PRO A 251 25.31 4.56 7.22
N PRO A 252 26.50 4.93 7.70
CA PRO A 252 27.29 5.99 7.08
C PRO A 252 27.51 5.68 5.59
N ILE A 253 27.32 6.68 4.75
CA ILE A 253 27.46 6.54 3.30
C ILE A 253 28.96 6.49 2.96
N ASP A 254 29.35 5.51 2.16
CA ASP A 254 30.72 5.42 1.64
C ASP A 254 30.91 6.34 0.42
N PHE A 255 32.17 6.65 0.11
CA PHE A 255 32.52 7.50 -1.03
C PHE A 255 31.90 7.02 -2.35
N ARG A 256 31.83 5.70 -2.57
CA ARG A 256 31.32 5.13 -3.82
C ARG A 256 29.83 5.41 -4.01
N THR A 257 29.00 5.13 -3.02
CA THR A 257 27.56 5.41 -3.08
C THR A 257 27.31 6.92 -3.10
N ALA A 258 28.09 7.71 -2.33
CA ALA A 258 28.01 9.17 -2.36
C ALA A 258 28.31 9.75 -3.75
N GLY A 259 29.37 9.30 -4.41
CA GLY A 259 29.74 9.72 -5.76
C GLY A 259 28.63 9.48 -6.78
N LYS A 260 28.02 8.29 -6.75
CA LYS A 260 26.87 7.96 -7.61
C LYS A 260 25.66 8.87 -7.35
N LEU A 261 25.25 9.00 -6.09
CA LEU A 261 24.06 9.79 -5.72
C LEU A 261 24.23 11.30 -6.00
N ILE A 262 25.43 11.84 -5.76
CA ILE A 262 25.68 13.28 -5.81
C ILE A 262 26.22 13.73 -7.18
N MET A 263 27.24 13.05 -7.72
CA MET A 263 27.88 13.46 -8.97
C MET A 263 27.09 13.00 -10.20
N GLU A 264 26.59 11.77 -10.20
CA GLU A 264 25.84 11.24 -11.35
C GLU A 264 24.37 11.70 -11.29
N ASN A 265 23.73 11.57 -10.12
CA ASN A 265 22.28 11.76 -9.98
C ASN A 265 21.86 13.11 -9.37
N ARG A 266 22.82 13.99 -9.05
CA ARG A 266 22.58 15.36 -8.55
C ARG A 266 21.76 15.47 -7.27
N HIS A 267 21.77 14.46 -6.41
CA HIS A 267 21.22 14.55 -5.05
C HIS A 267 22.20 15.20 -4.07
N ILE A 268 22.55 16.47 -4.33
CA ILE A 268 23.62 17.20 -3.59
C ILE A 268 23.30 17.32 -2.09
N GLU A 269 22.01 17.39 -1.73
CA GLU A 269 21.51 17.40 -0.35
C GLU A 269 22.13 16.27 0.51
N ILE A 270 22.46 15.13 -0.09
CA ILE A 270 22.96 13.94 0.61
C ILE A 270 24.36 14.15 1.22
N VAL A 271 25.11 15.15 0.74
CA VAL A 271 26.44 15.51 1.25
C VAL A 271 26.45 15.74 2.77
N TRP A 272 25.36 16.24 3.37
CA TRP A 272 25.26 16.45 4.83
C TRP A 272 25.54 15.20 5.66
N TRP A 273 25.24 14.01 5.12
CA TRP A 273 25.37 12.73 5.81
C TRP A 273 26.61 11.93 5.41
N VAL A 274 27.47 12.50 4.56
CA VAL A 274 28.74 11.90 4.14
C VAL A 274 29.85 12.27 5.14
N SER A 275 30.77 11.34 5.41
CA SER A 275 31.90 11.57 6.32
C SER A 275 32.80 12.72 5.84
N GLU A 276 33.52 13.41 6.72
CA GLU A 276 34.40 14.52 6.31
C GLU A 276 35.48 14.05 5.31
N SER A 277 36.09 12.89 5.54
CA SER A 277 37.09 12.31 4.63
C SER A 277 36.53 12.07 3.22
N ASP A 278 35.30 11.56 3.12
CA ASP A 278 34.66 11.31 1.83
C ASP A 278 34.18 12.62 1.18
N ARG A 279 33.75 13.61 1.98
CA ARG A 279 33.44 14.97 1.47
C ARG A 279 34.67 15.63 0.86
N VAL A 280 35.86 15.48 1.48
CA VAL A 280 37.11 15.97 0.90
C VAL A 280 37.33 15.33 -0.47
N GLN A 281 37.25 14.00 -0.57
CA GLN A 281 37.38 13.31 -1.86
C GLN A 281 36.37 13.80 -2.91
N LEU A 282 35.11 14.03 -2.52
CA LEU A 282 34.08 14.58 -3.41
C LEU A 282 34.45 15.98 -3.93
N VAL A 283 34.98 16.87 -3.07
CA VAL A 283 35.45 18.20 -3.49
C VAL A 283 36.63 18.08 -4.46
N LEU A 284 37.60 17.22 -4.17
CA LEU A 284 38.77 17.00 -5.02
C LEU A 284 38.38 16.49 -6.42
N GLU A 285 37.42 15.58 -6.51
CA GLU A 285 36.88 15.14 -7.80
C GLU A 285 36.04 16.21 -8.51
N ALA A 286 35.26 16.99 -7.77
CA ALA A 286 34.48 18.09 -8.33
C ALA A 286 35.39 19.18 -8.93
N LEU A 287 36.52 19.49 -8.28
CA LEU A 287 37.55 20.40 -8.79
C LEU A 287 38.16 19.90 -10.10
N LYS A 288 38.47 18.60 -10.20
CA LYS A 288 38.98 17.99 -11.44
C LYS A 288 37.99 18.02 -12.60
N LYS A 289 36.69 17.89 -12.30
CA LYS A 289 35.59 17.93 -13.29
C LYS A 289 35.08 19.36 -13.55
N GLU A 290 35.63 20.36 -12.86
CA GLU A 290 35.17 21.76 -12.90
C GLU A 290 33.67 21.95 -12.55
N ASP A 291 33.14 21.09 -11.66
CA ASP A 291 31.73 21.11 -11.25
C ASP A 291 31.46 22.20 -10.20
N LYS A 292 31.28 23.43 -10.68
CA LYS A 292 31.07 24.63 -9.85
C LYS A 292 29.88 24.50 -8.89
N ILE A 293 28.81 23.82 -9.30
CA ILE A 293 27.60 23.67 -8.47
C ILE A 293 27.92 22.81 -7.26
N LEU A 294 28.57 21.67 -7.48
CA LEU A 294 28.95 20.77 -6.39
C LEU A 294 30.00 21.41 -5.48
N ILE A 295 31.01 22.08 -6.05
CA ILE A 295 32.03 22.81 -5.28
C ILE A 295 31.38 23.88 -4.40
N TRP A 296 30.53 24.74 -4.97
CA TRP A 296 29.83 25.79 -4.22
C TRP A 296 29.05 25.19 -3.07
N TRP A 297 28.27 24.14 -3.35
CA TRP A 297 27.38 23.57 -2.35
C TRP A 297 28.17 22.94 -1.21
N ILE A 298 29.20 22.12 -1.48
CA ILE A 298 29.98 21.49 -0.42
C ILE A 298 30.72 22.55 0.41
N LEU A 299 31.43 23.50 -0.23
CA LEU A 299 32.27 24.47 0.49
C LEU A 299 31.45 25.47 1.32
N VAL A 300 30.28 25.89 0.82
CA VAL A 300 29.44 26.88 1.51
C VAL A 300 28.54 26.24 2.57
N ARG A 301 28.04 25.02 2.32
CA ARG A 301 27.05 24.39 3.20
C ARG A 301 27.65 23.42 4.20
N THR A 302 28.86 22.93 4.00
CA THR A 302 29.50 21.98 4.93
C THR A 302 30.71 22.58 5.63
N ARG A 303 31.08 21.97 6.76
CA ARG A 303 32.27 22.35 7.52
C ARG A 303 33.34 21.28 7.38
N PHE A 304 34.59 21.73 7.34
CA PHE A 304 35.79 20.91 7.40
C PHE A 304 36.53 21.31 8.67
N GLU A 305 36.51 20.46 9.68
CA GLU A 305 37.14 20.74 10.97
C GLU A 305 38.62 20.38 10.97
N ASP A 306 39.01 19.39 10.17
CA ASP A 306 40.37 18.90 10.11
C ASP A 306 41.27 19.80 9.25
N ALA A 307 42.40 20.22 9.82
CA ALA A 307 43.38 21.07 9.14
C ALA A 307 44.02 20.36 7.94
N SER A 308 44.17 19.03 7.99
CA SER A 308 44.73 18.25 6.87
C SER A 308 43.76 18.19 5.69
N SER A 309 42.46 18.07 5.97
CA SER A 309 41.37 18.17 5.01
C SER A 309 41.34 19.54 4.32
N GLN A 310 41.46 20.62 5.10
CA GLN A 310 41.52 21.98 4.58
C GLN A 310 42.77 22.24 3.71
N CYS A 311 43.96 21.79 4.13
CA CYS A 311 45.19 22.00 3.37
C CYS A 311 45.13 21.20 2.04
N SER A 312 44.62 19.96 2.05
CA SER A 312 44.44 19.14 0.84
C SER A 312 43.53 19.79 -0.22
N ILE A 313 42.40 20.35 0.20
CA ILE A 313 41.48 21.06 -0.71
C ILE A 313 42.15 22.32 -1.24
N ARG A 314 42.80 23.09 -0.37
CA ARG A 314 43.48 24.34 -0.74
C ARG A 314 44.58 24.12 -1.76
N ASP A 315 45.45 23.14 -1.53
CA ASP A 315 46.55 22.81 -2.44
C ASP A 315 46.01 22.42 -3.82
N THR A 316 44.89 21.72 -3.86
CA THR A 316 44.23 21.33 -5.12
C THR A 316 43.60 22.51 -5.84
N ILE A 317 43.06 23.49 -5.11
CA ILE A 317 42.56 24.75 -5.70
C ILE A 317 43.72 25.57 -6.27
N GLN A 318 44.87 25.64 -5.58
CA GLN A 318 46.04 26.39 -6.04
C GLN A 318 46.73 25.75 -7.24
N CYS A 319 46.79 24.42 -7.27
CA CYS A 319 47.36 23.65 -8.38
C CYS A 319 46.34 23.38 -9.52
N GLY A 320 45.08 23.75 -9.34
CA GLY A 320 43.98 23.49 -10.26
C GLY A 320 43.94 24.44 -11.46
N PRO A 321 42.98 24.24 -12.39
CA PRO A 321 42.84 25.10 -13.56
C PRO A 321 42.42 26.52 -13.15
N ASN A 322 43.08 27.52 -13.73
CA ASN A 322 42.94 28.94 -13.35
C ASN A 322 41.50 29.46 -13.36
N ASN A 323 40.65 28.92 -14.24
CA ASN A 323 39.25 29.30 -14.37
C ASN A 323 38.41 28.96 -13.12
N VAL A 324 38.63 27.80 -12.49
CA VAL A 324 37.92 27.37 -11.28
C VAL A 324 38.49 28.10 -10.07
N SER A 325 39.82 28.27 -9.99
CA SER A 325 40.46 28.98 -8.88
C SER A 325 40.06 30.46 -8.84
N GLN A 326 40.00 31.12 -10.01
CA GLN A 326 39.51 32.49 -10.13
C GLN A 326 38.03 32.58 -9.74
N TRP A 327 37.20 31.65 -10.21
CA TRP A 327 35.79 31.60 -9.84
C TRP A 327 35.59 31.41 -8.32
N ILE A 328 36.36 30.52 -7.68
CA ILE A 328 36.32 30.35 -6.22
C ILE A 328 36.69 31.68 -5.52
N GLN A 329 37.71 32.39 -6.00
CA GLN A 329 38.12 33.65 -5.41
C GLN A 329 37.09 34.78 -5.58
N GLU A 330 36.43 34.86 -6.74
CA GLU A 330 35.43 35.89 -7.04
C GLU A 330 34.09 35.60 -6.33
N ASP A 331 33.59 34.37 -6.43
CA ASP A 331 32.22 34.04 -6.00
C ASP A 331 32.14 33.47 -4.58
N LEU A 332 33.21 32.87 -4.04
CA LEU A 332 33.20 32.25 -2.71
C LEU A 332 33.88 33.08 -1.62
N SER A 333 34.62 34.14 -1.96
CA SER A 333 35.34 34.98 -0.97
C SER A 333 34.42 35.74 0.00
N GLY A 334 33.18 35.99 -0.40
CA GLY A 334 32.16 36.63 0.44
C GLY A 334 31.61 35.74 1.56
N PHE A 335 31.81 34.42 1.49
CA PHE A 335 31.30 33.47 2.48
C PHE A 335 32.34 33.26 3.58
N ALA A 336 31.93 33.44 4.84
CA ALA A 336 32.83 33.31 5.99
C ALA A 336 33.37 31.88 6.11
N GLU A 337 32.54 30.91 5.74
CA GLU A 337 32.79 29.47 5.72
C GLU A 337 33.92 29.08 4.75
N CYS A 338 34.17 29.89 3.72
CA CYS A 338 35.16 29.61 2.67
C CYS A 338 36.48 30.38 2.86
N LYS A 339 36.62 31.22 3.89
CA LYS A 339 37.82 32.08 4.07
C LYS A 339 39.12 31.29 4.22
N TRP A 340 39.06 30.08 4.78
CA TRP A 340 40.20 29.20 4.92
C TRP A 340 40.71 28.68 3.57
N CYS A 341 39.91 28.71 2.49
CA CYS A 341 40.38 28.33 1.15
C CYS A 341 41.48 29.27 0.62
N PHE A 342 41.61 30.48 1.19
CA PHE A 342 42.50 31.54 0.71
C PHE A 342 43.65 31.88 1.68
N SER A 343 43.66 31.27 2.86
CA SER A 343 44.68 31.54 3.88
C SER A 343 45.94 30.69 3.62
N PRO A 344 47.17 31.17 3.89
CA PRO A 344 48.36 30.32 3.80
C PRO A 344 48.30 29.17 4.84
N CYS A 345 48.79 27.95 4.51
CA CYS A 345 48.85 26.86 5.50
C CYS A 345 49.83 27.28 6.61
N ASN A 346 49.32 27.48 7.83
CA ASN A 346 50.16 27.62 9.01
C ASN A 346 50.73 26.24 9.33
N ASN A 347 51.88 25.91 8.73
CA ASN A 347 52.67 24.77 9.16
C ASN A 347 53.14 25.04 10.60
N LYS A 348 52.56 24.34 11.57
CA LYS A 348 53.14 24.17 12.90
C LYS A 348 53.33 22.70 13.18
#